data_AF-A0A5E4LZG8-F1
#
_entry.id   AF-A0A5E4LZG8-F1
#
_cell.length_a   1.000
_cell.length_b   1.000
_cell.length_c   1.000
_cell.angle_alpha   90.00
_cell.angle_beta   90.00
_cell.angle_gamma   90.00
#
_symmetry.space_group_name_H-M   'P 1'
#
loop_
_entity.id
_entity.type
_entity.pdbx_description
1 polymer ?
#
loop_
_entity_poly.entity_id
_entity_poly.type
_entity_poly.pdbx_seq_one_letter_code
_entity_poly.pdbx_strand_id
1 'polypeptide(L)'
;MSDDLIILVKSLIESGQGDTERLRLILIKLQTGNPLHESDQNYLHDLAKISEPEDLGTPISYPSPETASPKINNPEESIQDSQNSMDVSPQEASGSSSKPPSRKKVATVISIIAIIAIAYAGLDVYAVNMLQFRPHHGNQYLLSQTQLFIQSDVCNPSYFPASFNKYEINAFYKTYSIETAEISGSTISPKTYEILNGVFTLNKDAVIKLQTGNFTFDPSQAHVTTTIDAPIFGVIPFSVSKEYTGADFQQVVKNGVPGSFSC
;
A
#
# COMPACT_ATOMS: atom_id res chain seq x y z
N MET A 1 7.01 5.20 -8.41
CA MET A 1 5.81 5.95 -8.85
C MET A 1 6.12 7.38 -9.29
N SER A 2 7.31 7.95 -9.03
CA SER A 2 7.70 9.28 -9.52
C SER A 2 7.99 9.35 -11.02
N ASP A 3 8.44 8.25 -11.62
CA ASP A 3 9.12 8.30 -12.93
C ASP A 3 8.15 8.54 -14.09
N ASP A 4 6.97 7.93 -14.06
CA ASP A 4 5.93 8.15 -15.09
C ASP A 4 5.41 9.59 -15.07
N LEU A 5 5.28 10.17 -13.87
CA LEU A 5 4.81 11.54 -13.69
C LEU A 5 5.89 12.55 -14.10
N ILE A 6 7.17 12.23 -13.89
CA ILE A 6 8.31 12.98 -14.42
C ILE A 6 8.31 12.96 -15.96
N ILE A 7 8.03 11.81 -16.58
CA ILE A 7 7.94 11.68 -18.05
C ILE A 7 6.78 12.51 -18.60
N LEU A 8 5.59 12.43 -17.98
CA LEU A 8 4.42 13.22 -18.36
C LEU A 8 4.71 14.73 -18.30
N VAL A 9 5.25 15.22 -17.18
CA VAL A 9 5.55 16.65 -17.01
C VAL A 9 6.59 17.13 -18.04
N LYS A 10 7.61 16.30 -18.35
CA LYS A 10 8.56 16.62 -19.43
C LYS A 10 7.87 16.74 -20.79
N SER A 11 6.98 15.80 -21.14
CA SER A 11 6.25 15.87 -22.41
C SER A 11 5.35 17.10 -22.50
N LEU A 12 4.73 17.54 -21.40
CA LEU A 12 3.90 18.75 -21.37
C LEU A 12 4.73 20.04 -21.54
N ILE A 13 5.94 20.07 -20.96
CA ILE A 13 6.88 21.18 -21.16
C ILE A 13 7.35 21.22 -22.61
N GLU A 14 7.70 20.06 -23.19
CA GLU A 14 8.19 19.95 -24.56
C GLU A 14 7.10 20.28 -25.60
N SER A 15 5.84 19.89 -25.34
CA SER A 15 4.70 20.21 -26.20
C SER A 15 4.20 21.65 -26.04
N GLY A 16 4.70 22.39 -25.06
CA GLY A 16 4.22 23.73 -24.73
C GLY A 16 2.79 23.75 -24.18
N GLN A 17 2.27 22.62 -23.69
CA GLN A 17 0.93 22.53 -23.13
C GLN A 17 0.94 22.92 -21.65
N GLY A 18 0.38 24.10 -21.36
CA GLY A 18 0.22 24.62 -20.01
C GLY A 18 1.18 25.77 -19.68
N ASP A 19 1.32 26.03 -18.38
CA ASP A 19 2.18 27.02 -17.77
C ASP A 19 3.54 26.37 -17.52
N THR A 20 4.46 26.66 -18.43
CA THR A 20 5.80 26.07 -18.43
C THR A 20 6.59 26.37 -17.15
N GLU A 21 6.39 27.54 -16.52
CA GLU A 21 7.07 27.89 -15.27
C GLU A 21 6.52 27.05 -14.11
N ARG A 22 5.20 26.90 -14.04
CA ARG A 22 4.57 26.02 -13.07
C ARG A 22 4.99 24.56 -13.25
N LEU A 23 5.02 24.07 -14.49
CA LEU A 23 5.44 22.70 -14.81
C LEU A 23 6.91 22.45 -14.45
N ARG A 24 7.81 23.42 -14.64
CA ARG A 24 9.22 23.33 -14.21
C ARG A 24 9.34 23.20 -12.69
N LEU A 25 8.58 23.97 -11.92
CA LEU A 25 8.56 23.87 -10.45
C LEU A 25 8.05 22.50 -9.98
N ILE A 26 7.02 21.98 -10.63
CA ILE A 26 6.48 20.64 -10.39
C ILE A 26 7.55 19.57 -10.68
N LEU A 27 8.25 19.68 -11.82
CA LEU A 27 9.32 18.75 -12.19
C LEU A 27 10.44 18.71 -11.15
N ILE A 28 10.87 19.86 -10.64
CA ILE A 28 11.89 19.97 -9.58
C ILE A 28 11.43 19.27 -8.29
N LYS A 29 10.17 19.48 -7.87
CA LYS A 29 9.61 18.82 -6.68
C LYS A 29 9.61 17.29 -6.83
N LEU A 30 9.22 16.79 -7.99
CA LEU A 30 9.20 15.35 -8.28
C LEU A 30 10.60 14.74 -8.29
N GLN A 31 11.57 15.41 -8.91
CA GLN A 31 12.97 14.95 -8.96
C GLN A 31 13.65 14.95 -7.59
N THR A 32 13.20 15.84 -6.69
CA THR A 32 13.71 15.92 -5.31
C THR A 32 12.96 14.99 -4.34
N GLY A 33 12.01 14.20 -4.82
CA GLY A 33 11.24 13.25 -4.00
C GLY A 33 10.20 13.91 -3.08
N ASN A 34 9.89 15.19 -3.31
CA ASN A 34 8.89 15.90 -2.51
C ASN A 34 7.47 15.65 -3.05
N PRO A 35 6.47 15.47 -2.17
CA PRO A 35 5.08 15.32 -2.60
C PRO A 35 4.57 16.60 -3.26
N LEU A 36 3.76 16.45 -4.32
CA LEU A 36 3.10 17.59 -4.96
C LEU A 36 1.94 18.10 -4.12
N HIS A 37 1.73 19.42 -4.12
CA HIS A 37 0.50 20.00 -3.56
C HIS A 37 -0.72 19.60 -4.39
N GLU A 38 -1.88 19.50 -3.75
CA GLU A 38 -3.15 19.17 -4.40
C GLU A 38 -3.46 20.07 -5.61
N SER A 39 -3.13 21.37 -5.50
CA SER A 39 -3.30 22.32 -6.61
C SER A 39 -2.47 21.95 -7.84
N ASP A 40 -1.25 21.43 -7.66
CA ASP A 40 -0.35 21.00 -8.73
C ASP A 40 -0.79 19.65 -9.31
N GLN A 41 -1.35 18.77 -8.48
CA GLN A 41 -1.92 17.49 -8.93
C GLN A 41 -3.15 17.71 -9.81
N ASN A 42 -4.10 18.54 -9.37
CA ASN A 42 -5.31 18.89 -10.14
C ASN A 42 -4.92 19.55 -11.48
N TYR A 43 -3.92 20.42 -11.45
CA TYR A 43 -3.41 21.08 -12.63
C TYR A 43 -2.88 20.10 -13.69
N LEU A 44 -2.09 19.09 -13.28
CA LEU A 44 -1.59 18.07 -14.21
C LEU A 44 -2.71 17.18 -14.75
N HIS A 45 -3.69 16.86 -13.92
CA HIS A 45 -4.83 16.05 -14.33
C HIS A 45 -5.68 16.74 -15.39
N ASP A 46 -5.89 18.05 -15.28
CA ASP A 46 -6.62 18.83 -16.28
C ASP A 46 -5.84 18.90 -17.61
N LEU A 47 -4.51 19.03 -17.58
CA LEU A 47 -3.67 18.99 -18.79
C LEU A 47 -3.62 17.59 -19.43
N ALA A 48 -3.59 16.53 -18.63
CA ALA A 48 -3.59 15.16 -19.12
C ALA A 48 -4.89 14.81 -19.87
N LYS A 49 -6.04 15.36 -19.43
CA LYS A 49 -7.31 15.20 -20.14
C LYS A 49 -7.35 15.91 -21.49
N ILE A 50 -6.62 17.02 -21.64
CA ILE A 50 -6.57 17.81 -22.87
C ILE A 50 -5.65 17.15 -23.92
N SER A 51 -4.75 16.26 -23.50
CA SER A 51 -3.78 15.60 -24.38
C SER A 51 -4.24 14.27 -24.96
N GLU A 52 -5.46 13.80 -24.65
CA GLU A 52 -6.09 12.70 -25.39
C GLU A 52 -6.66 13.21 -26.73
N PRO A 53 -6.15 12.75 -27.89
CA PRO A 53 -6.65 13.20 -29.17
C PRO A 53 -7.97 12.52 -29.51
N GLU A 54 -9.02 13.31 -29.73
CA GLU A 54 -10.09 12.88 -30.64
C GLU A 54 -9.52 12.76 -32.07
N ASP A 55 -9.72 11.59 -32.64
CA ASP A 55 -9.35 11.15 -33.98
C ASP A 55 -9.71 12.17 -35.07
N LEU A 56 -8.69 12.73 -35.77
CA LEU A 56 -8.80 13.26 -37.15
C LEU A 56 -7.42 13.66 -37.74
N GLY A 57 -6.89 12.81 -38.61
CA GLY A 57 -6.40 13.21 -39.95
C GLY A 57 -5.02 13.87 -40.15
N THR A 58 -4.09 13.05 -40.68
CA THR A 58 -2.98 13.35 -41.63
C THR A 58 -1.66 13.99 -41.14
N PRO A 59 -0.50 13.59 -41.72
CA PRO A 59 0.83 13.79 -41.14
C PRO A 59 1.55 15.02 -41.70
N ILE A 60 2.30 15.72 -40.84
CA ILE A 60 3.27 16.73 -41.28
C ILE A 60 4.65 16.43 -40.68
N SER A 61 5.62 16.51 -41.59
CA SER A 61 7.05 16.25 -41.50
C SER A 61 7.84 17.36 -40.77
N TYR A 62 8.79 16.94 -39.91
CA TYR A 62 10.13 17.48 -39.51
C TYR A 62 10.43 19.00 -39.59
N PRO A 63 11.24 19.61 -38.67
CA PRO A 63 12.65 19.22 -38.48
C PRO A 63 13.31 19.37 -37.09
N SER A 64 14.47 18.70 -36.98
CA SER A 64 15.50 18.81 -35.93
C SER A 64 16.17 20.20 -35.91
N PRO A 65 16.66 20.67 -34.74
CA PRO A 65 18.12 20.92 -34.56
C PRO A 65 18.61 20.56 -33.13
N GLU A 66 19.75 19.89 -32.95
CA GLU A 66 21.14 20.40 -32.93
C GLU A 66 21.52 21.29 -31.71
N THR A 67 22.32 20.67 -30.83
CA THR A 67 23.53 21.17 -30.13
C THR A 67 23.49 22.46 -29.30
N ALA A 68 23.71 22.32 -27.99
CA ALA A 68 24.80 23.02 -27.28
C ALA A 68 24.97 22.48 -25.84
N SER A 69 26.15 21.92 -25.54
CA SER A 69 26.70 21.91 -24.18
C SER A 69 27.20 23.32 -23.81
N PRO A 70 27.30 23.64 -22.52
CA PRO A 70 28.66 23.78 -21.99
C PRO A 70 28.89 23.20 -20.59
N LYS A 71 30.19 23.01 -20.39
CA LYS A 71 30.97 22.40 -19.33
C LYS A 71 31.19 23.34 -18.12
N ILE A 72 31.45 22.70 -16.97
CA ILE A 72 32.53 22.99 -15.99
C ILE A 72 32.30 24.11 -14.94
N ASN A 73 32.24 23.72 -13.65
CA ASN A 73 33.31 23.95 -12.64
C ASN A 73 32.89 23.52 -11.22
N ASN A 74 33.64 22.57 -10.64
CA ASN A 74 33.88 22.44 -9.19
C ASN A 74 34.92 23.51 -8.77
N PRO A 75 34.94 23.96 -7.51
CA PRO A 75 35.81 23.37 -6.46
C PRO A 75 35.10 23.28 -5.08
N GLU A 76 35.22 22.21 -4.29
CA GLU A 76 36.35 21.83 -3.42
C GLU A 76 36.63 22.83 -2.27
N GLU A 77 36.19 22.49 -1.05
CA GLU A 77 36.85 22.71 0.25
C GLU A 77 36.05 21.92 1.34
N SER A 78 36.60 20.93 2.06
CA SER A 78 37.44 21.01 3.27
C SER A 78 36.70 21.64 4.48
N ILE A 79 36.74 21.20 5.74
CA ILE A 79 37.51 20.22 6.54
C ILE A 79 36.78 20.11 7.91
N GLN A 80 37.20 19.14 8.75
CA GLN A 80 37.15 19.06 10.23
C GLN A 80 36.02 18.21 10.85
N ASP A 81 36.33 16.99 11.32
CA ASP A 81 37.00 16.61 12.59
C ASP A 81 36.16 16.83 13.85
N SER A 82 35.80 15.72 14.50
CA SER A 82 35.90 15.57 15.95
C SER A 82 35.74 14.09 16.32
N GLN A 83 36.90 13.46 16.56
CA GLN A 83 37.04 12.32 17.46
C GLN A 83 36.53 12.73 18.84
N ASN A 84 35.78 11.85 19.50
CA ASN A 84 35.81 11.81 20.95
C ASN A 84 35.82 10.36 21.44
N SER A 85 36.96 10.01 22.01
CA SER A 85 37.27 8.78 22.70
C SER A 85 36.63 8.79 24.08
N MET A 86 36.05 7.67 24.52
CA MET A 86 36.05 7.32 25.94
C MET A 86 36.30 5.83 26.10
N ASP A 87 37.52 5.60 26.57
CA ASP A 87 38.11 4.40 27.12
C ASP A 87 37.47 4.12 28.49
N VAL A 88 36.86 2.94 28.67
CA VAL A 88 36.62 2.36 30.00
C VAL A 88 36.97 0.88 29.94
N SER A 89 37.97 0.58 30.77
CA SER A 89 38.69 -0.68 30.97
C SER A 89 37.83 -1.92 31.27
N PRO A 90 38.36 -3.15 31.05
CA PRO A 90 37.67 -4.41 31.26
C PRO A 90 37.75 -4.87 32.73
N GLN A 91 36.61 -5.24 33.32
CA GLN A 91 36.57 -5.93 34.60
C GLN A 91 36.55 -7.45 34.42
N GLU A 92 37.44 -8.07 35.19
CA GLU A 92 37.77 -9.48 35.25
C GLU A 92 36.61 -10.40 35.67
N ALA A 93 36.79 -11.63 35.22
CA ALA A 93 36.14 -12.87 35.61
C ALA A 93 35.62 -12.95 37.06
N SER A 94 34.35 -13.33 37.18
CA SER A 94 33.88 -14.17 38.29
C SER A 94 33.22 -15.42 37.70
N GLY A 95 33.98 -16.51 37.72
CA GLY A 95 33.51 -17.84 37.37
C GLY A 95 32.48 -18.32 38.39
N SER A 96 31.19 -18.12 38.08
CA SER A 96 30.11 -18.85 38.73
C SER A 96 30.01 -20.23 38.10
N SER A 97 30.51 -21.23 38.81
CA SER A 97 30.30 -22.66 38.53
C SER A 97 28.80 -22.96 38.56
N SER A 98 28.11 -22.81 37.43
CA SER A 98 26.72 -23.23 37.26
C SER A 98 26.67 -24.76 37.24
N LYS A 99 26.30 -25.38 38.37
CA LYS A 99 25.84 -26.77 38.38
C LYS A 99 24.78 -26.94 37.29
N PRO A 100 24.84 -28.00 36.45
CA PRO A 100 23.86 -28.20 35.41
C PRO A 100 22.47 -28.24 36.04
N PRO A 101 21.49 -27.45 35.54
CA PRO A 101 20.16 -27.44 36.09
C PRO A 101 19.59 -28.86 36.04
N SER A 102 19.00 -29.32 37.16
CA SER A 102 18.36 -30.62 37.19
C SER A 102 17.30 -30.68 36.09
N ARG A 103 17.15 -31.83 35.42
CA ARG A 103 16.24 -32.00 34.26
C ARG A 103 14.82 -31.46 34.50
N LYS A 104 14.36 -31.47 35.76
CA LYS A 104 13.08 -30.89 36.19
C LYS A 104 13.03 -29.35 36.07
N LYS A 105 14.10 -28.65 36.43
CA LYS A 105 14.20 -27.18 36.29
C LYS A 105 14.25 -26.74 34.84
N VAL A 106 14.94 -27.50 33.98
CA VAL A 106 14.97 -27.24 32.53
C VAL A 106 13.58 -27.40 31.91
N ALA A 107 12.85 -28.47 32.27
CA ALA A 107 11.50 -28.70 31.79
C ALA A 107 10.54 -27.56 32.18
N THR A 108 10.59 -27.07 33.41
CA THR A 108 9.74 -25.95 33.86
C THR A 108 10.01 -24.66 33.10
N VAL A 109 11.28 -24.32 32.85
CA VAL A 109 11.64 -23.11 32.09
C VAL A 109 11.12 -23.20 30.65
N ILE A 110 11.31 -24.35 29.98
CA ILE A 110 10.81 -24.57 28.62
C ILE A 110 9.28 -24.44 28.57
N SER A 111 8.55 -25.01 29.54
CA SER A 111 7.10 -24.90 29.60
C SER A 111 6.61 -23.45 29.77
N ILE A 112 7.27 -22.65 30.62
CA ILE A 112 6.91 -21.24 30.81
C ILE A 112 7.12 -20.45 29.52
N ILE A 113 8.28 -20.64 28.85
CA ILE A 113 8.57 -19.99 27.58
C ILE A 113 7.53 -20.36 26.52
N ALA A 114 7.14 -21.64 26.44
CA ALA A 114 6.12 -22.09 25.50
C ALA A 114 4.75 -21.45 25.76
N ILE A 115 4.31 -21.35 27.01
CA ILE A 115 3.04 -20.69 27.37
C ILE A 115 3.06 -19.21 26.97
N ILE A 116 4.15 -18.51 27.25
CA ILE A 116 4.32 -17.10 26.89
C ILE A 116 4.28 -16.94 25.37
N ALA A 117 4.99 -17.79 24.62
CA ALA A 117 4.98 -17.74 23.16
C ALA A 117 3.59 -17.97 22.57
N ILE A 118 2.81 -18.93 23.10
CA ILE A 118 1.43 -19.18 22.67
C ILE A 118 0.53 -17.99 22.99
N ALA A 119 0.68 -17.38 24.17
CA ALA A 119 -0.11 -16.21 24.55
C ALA A 119 0.14 -15.04 23.59
N TYR A 120 1.40 -14.72 23.28
CA TYR A 120 1.72 -13.65 22.33
C TYR A 120 1.27 -13.97 20.90
N ALA A 121 1.40 -15.23 20.43
CA ALA A 121 0.88 -15.62 19.13
C ALA A 121 -0.64 -15.41 19.02
N GLY A 122 -1.37 -15.72 20.10
CA GLY A 122 -2.81 -15.48 20.17
C GLY A 122 -3.16 -14.00 20.09
N LEU A 123 -2.33 -13.11 20.64
CA LEU A 123 -2.52 -11.66 20.57
C LEU A 123 -2.34 -11.11 19.15
N ASP A 124 -1.33 -11.59 18.41
CA ASP A 124 -1.12 -11.20 17.00
C ASP A 124 -2.33 -11.59 16.14
N VAL A 125 -2.79 -12.84 16.26
CA VAL A 125 -3.97 -13.34 15.54
C VAL A 125 -5.22 -12.55 15.91
N TYR A 126 -5.39 -12.24 17.21
CA TYR A 126 -6.50 -11.42 17.68
C TYR A 126 -6.46 -10.02 17.08
N ALA A 127 -5.31 -9.34 17.12
CA ALA A 127 -5.15 -7.98 16.60
C ALA A 127 -5.46 -7.90 15.10
N VAL A 128 -4.98 -8.87 14.32
CA VAL A 128 -5.26 -8.97 12.87
C VAL A 128 -6.74 -9.22 12.59
N ASN A 129 -7.38 -10.14 13.32
CA ASN A 129 -8.81 -10.42 13.11
C ASN A 129 -9.73 -9.22 13.45
N MET A 130 -9.24 -8.33 14.31
CA MET A 130 -9.93 -7.11 14.72
C MET A 130 -9.68 -5.91 13.79
N LEU A 131 -8.80 -6.03 12.79
CA LEU A 131 -8.58 -4.97 11.81
C LEU A 131 -9.89 -4.61 11.10
N GLN A 132 -10.07 -3.31 10.90
CA GLN A 132 -11.24 -2.74 10.24
C GLN A 132 -10.78 -2.01 8.99
N PHE A 133 -11.49 -2.23 7.88
CA PHE A 133 -11.16 -1.65 6.58
C PHE A 133 -12.36 -0.85 6.10
N ARG A 134 -12.09 0.32 5.52
CA ARG A 134 -13.07 1.07 4.73
C ARG A 134 -12.39 1.75 3.54
N PRO A 135 -13.12 2.04 2.46
CA PRO A 135 -12.59 2.87 1.39
C PRO A 135 -12.17 4.24 1.93
N HIS A 136 -11.00 4.72 1.54
CA HIS A 136 -10.58 6.08 1.84
C HIS A 136 -11.34 7.05 0.93
N HIS A 137 -11.76 8.19 1.48
CA HIS A 137 -12.35 9.26 0.69
C HIS A 137 -11.20 10.01 -0.01
N GLY A 138 -10.98 9.72 -1.28
CA GLY A 138 -9.86 10.29 -2.01
C GLY A 138 -9.83 9.90 -3.49
N ASN A 139 -8.74 10.23 -4.15
CA ASN A 139 -8.57 10.05 -5.60
C ASN A 139 -8.49 8.56 -5.96
N GLN A 140 -9.41 8.13 -6.83
CA GLN A 140 -9.30 6.88 -7.57
C GLN A 140 -8.86 7.24 -8.99
N TYR A 141 -7.87 6.55 -9.53
CA TYR A 141 -7.44 6.77 -10.91
C TYR A 141 -7.30 5.44 -11.65
N LEU A 142 -7.58 5.50 -12.94
CA LEU A 142 -7.53 4.36 -13.83
C LEU A 142 -6.06 4.04 -14.13
N LEU A 143 -5.61 2.85 -13.73
CA LEU A 143 -4.28 2.33 -14.09
C LEU A 143 -4.31 1.68 -15.48
N SER A 144 -5.44 1.06 -15.82
CA SER A 144 -5.72 0.48 -17.13
C SER A 144 -7.22 0.27 -17.32
N GLN A 145 -7.64 -0.22 -18.49
CA GLN A 145 -9.05 -0.51 -18.79
C GLN A 145 -9.79 -1.34 -17.73
N THR A 146 -9.10 -2.11 -16.90
CA THR A 146 -9.70 -2.92 -15.83
C THR A 146 -9.01 -2.82 -14.50
N GLN A 147 -8.09 -1.88 -14.33
CA GLN A 147 -7.41 -1.67 -13.08
C GLN A 147 -7.60 -0.25 -12.58
N LEU A 148 -7.99 -0.14 -11.32
CA LEU A 148 -8.20 1.11 -10.63
C LEU A 148 -7.28 1.15 -9.42
N PHE A 149 -6.54 2.22 -9.28
CA PHE A 149 -5.87 2.52 -8.04
C PHE A 149 -6.90 2.93 -6.99
N ILE A 150 -6.80 2.36 -5.80
CA ILE A 150 -7.68 2.64 -4.67
C ILE A 150 -6.86 2.91 -3.42
N GLN A 151 -7.48 3.56 -2.45
CA GLN A 151 -6.94 3.72 -1.11
C GLN A 151 -7.95 3.22 -0.07
N SER A 152 -7.46 2.66 1.02
CA SER A 152 -8.28 2.15 2.12
C SER A 152 -7.76 2.67 3.45
N ASP A 153 -8.66 3.15 4.29
CA ASP A 153 -8.36 3.38 5.70
C ASP A 153 -8.35 2.03 6.42
N VAL A 154 -7.26 1.73 7.10
CA VAL A 154 -7.08 0.52 7.89
C VAL A 154 -6.94 0.90 9.36
N CYS A 155 -7.89 0.50 10.18
CA CYS A 155 -7.93 0.80 11.61
C CYS A 155 -7.59 -0.43 12.45
N ASN A 156 -6.68 -0.27 13.41
CA ASN A 156 -6.39 -1.23 14.46
C ASN A 156 -7.02 -0.78 15.78
N PRO A 157 -8.23 -1.30 16.12
CA PRO A 157 -8.90 -0.95 17.37
C PRO A 157 -8.30 -1.68 18.58
N SER A 158 -7.33 -2.58 18.40
CA SER A 158 -6.77 -3.35 19.50
C SER A 158 -5.69 -2.55 20.27
N TYR A 159 -5.28 -3.09 21.42
CA TYR A 159 -4.16 -2.54 22.21
C TYR A 159 -2.80 -3.14 21.82
N PHE A 160 -2.76 -3.93 20.75
CA PHE A 160 -1.56 -4.63 20.27
C PHE A 160 -1.29 -4.22 18.82
N PRO A 161 -0.03 -4.16 18.39
CA PRO A 161 0.27 -3.91 16.99
C PRO A 161 -0.30 -5.03 16.12
N ALA A 162 -0.82 -4.69 14.94
CA ALA A 162 -1.34 -5.64 13.99
C ALA A 162 -0.50 -5.56 12.71
N SER A 163 0.19 -6.65 12.36
CA SER A 163 0.99 -6.74 11.14
C SER A 163 0.34 -7.68 10.15
N PHE A 164 0.23 -7.26 8.91
CA PHE A 164 -0.30 -8.08 7.83
C PHE A 164 0.45 -7.77 6.53
N ASN A 165 0.48 -8.73 5.62
CA ASN A 165 1.18 -8.63 4.34
C ASN A 165 0.26 -8.12 3.23
N LYS A 166 -1.01 -8.55 3.26
CA LYS A 166 -1.99 -8.25 2.22
C LYS A 166 -3.40 -8.34 2.76
N TYR A 167 -4.28 -7.46 2.28
CA TYR A 167 -5.73 -7.61 2.43
C TYR A 167 -6.37 -7.72 1.04
N GLU A 168 -7.13 -8.77 0.81
CA GLU A 168 -7.75 -9.08 -0.48
C GLU A 168 -9.27 -9.13 -0.34
N ILE A 169 -9.98 -8.55 -1.29
CA ILE A 169 -11.43 -8.58 -1.40
C ILE A 169 -11.76 -9.20 -2.75
N ASN A 170 -12.43 -10.34 -2.77
CA ASN A 170 -12.89 -10.98 -3.99
C ASN A 170 -14.41 -10.95 -4.03
N ALA A 171 -14.99 -10.34 -5.06
CA ALA A 171 -16.42 -10.45 -5.30
C ALA A 171 -16.71 -11.50 -6.37
N PHE A 172 -17.76 -12.26 -6.11
CA PHE A 172 -18.19 -13.36 -6.95
C PHE A 172 -19.67 -13.20 -7.29
N TYR A 173 -20.01 -13.64 -8.50
CA TYR A 173 -21.39 -13.89 -8.89
C TYR A 173 -21.52 -15.33 -9.36
N LYS A 174 -22.35 -16.11 -8.66
CA LYS A 174 -22.35 -17.58 -8.77
C LYS A 174 -20.95 -18.13 -8.48
N THR A 175 -20.30 -18.74 -9.47
CA THR A 175 -18.94 -19.30 -9.36
C THR A 175 -17.87 -18.44 -10.04
N TYR A 176 -18.24 -17.27 -10.59
CA TYR A 176 -17.32 -16.41 -11.31
C TYR A 176 -16.81 -15.30 -10.40
N SER A 177 -15.48 -15.20 -10.23
CA SER A 177 -14.85 -14.01 -9.68
C SER A 177 -14.99 -12.88 -10.69
N ILE A 178 -15.69 -11.82 -10.30
CA ILE A 178 -15.98 -10.67 -11.16
C ILE A 178 -15.00 -9.53 -10.91
N GLU A 179 -14.50 -9.40 -9.69
CA GLU A 179 -13.56 -8.36 -9.29
C GLU A 179 -12.71 -8.82 -8.09
N THR A 180 -11.51 -8.25 -8.01
CA THR A 180 -10.58 -8.43 -6.91
C THR A 180 -9.99 -7.09 -6.53
N ALA A 181 -10.00 -6.73 -5.26
CA ALA A 181 -9.24 -5.62 -4.71
C ALA A 181 -8.12 -6.13 -3.82
N GLU A 182 -6.90 -5.66 -4.06
CA GLU A 182 -5.73 -6.00 -3.27
C GLU A 182 -5.17 -4.74 -2.62
N ILE A 183 -5.10 -4.72 -1.28
CA ILE A 183 -4.55 -3.64 -0.48
C ILE A 183 -3.23 -4.11 0.11
N SER A 184 -2.18 -3.29 -0.03
CA SER A 184 -0.85 -3.58 0.52
C SER A 184 -0.88 -3.64 2.05
N GLY A 185 -0.15 -4.58 2.64
CA GLY A 185 -0.03 -4.70 4.09
C GLY A 185 0.96 -3.72 4.74
N SER A 186 0.80 -3.56 6.05
CA SER A 186 1.65 -2.73 6.92
C SER A 186 1.56 -3.25 8.37
N THR A 187 2.33 -2.64 9.27
CA THR A 187 2.16 -2.79 10.72
C THR A 187 1.41 -1.59 11.28
N ILE A 188 0.17 -1.81 11.68
CA ILE A 188 -0.70 -0.76 12.23
C ILE A 188 -0.54 -0.72 13.74
N SER A 189 -0.20 0.46 14.27
CA SER A 189 -0.01 0.67 15.71
C SER A 189 -1.34 0.51 16.48
N PRO A 190 -1.28 0.15 17.78
CA PRO A 190 -2.48 0.07 18.62
C PRO A 190 -3.29 1.37 18.60
N LYS A 191 -4.62 1.28 18.49
CA LYS A 191 -5.54 2.43 18.53
C LYS A 191 -5.24 3.51 17.48
N THR A 192 -4.73 3.10 16.32
CA THR A 192 -4.42 4.01 15.21
C THR A 192 -4.94 3.47 13.89
N TYR A 193 -5.04 4.35 12.91
CA TYR A 193 -5.32 3.97 11.53
C TYR A 193 -4.23 4.47 10.59
N GLU A 194 -4.12 3.82 9.43
CA GLU A 194 -3.23 4.18 8.33
C GLU A 194 -4.00 4.14 7.01
N ILE A 195 -3.59 4.95 6.05
CA ILE A 195 -4.13 4.92 4.68
C ILE A 195 -3.20 4.04 3.85
N LEU A 196 -3.74 2.94 3.32
CA LEU A 196 -2.98 1.98 2.53
C LEU A 196 -3.46 1.98 1.08
N ASN A 197 -2.51 1.79 0.18
CA ASN A 197 -2.78 1.77 -1.25
C ASN A 197 -3.23 0.37 -1.69
N GLY A 198 -4.00 0.33 -2.76
CA GLY A 198 -4.43 -0.92 -3.35
C GLY A 198 -4.75 -0.80 -4.83
N VAL A 199 -5.00 -1.95 -5.43
CA VAL A 199 -5.40 -2.09 -6.82
C VAL A 199 -6.67 -2.91 -6.88
N PHE A 200 -7.70 -2.31 -7.45
CA PHE A 200 -8.92 -3.01 -7.85
C PHE A 200 -8.77 -3.49 -9.30
N THR A 201 -9.12 -4.74 -9.55
CA THR A 201 -9.03 -5.40 -10.86
C THR A 201 -10.36 -6.03 -11.22
N LEU A 202 -10.89 -5.69 -12.40
CA LEU A 202 -12.08 -6.30 -12.97
C LEU A 202 -11.72 -7.51 -13.84
N ASN A 203 -12.45 -8.62 -13.68
CA ASN A 203 -12.29 -9.79 -14.51
C ASN A 203 -13.09 -9.64 -15.82
N LYS A 204 -12.40 -9.25 -16.91
CA LYS A 204 -13.00 -9.05 -18.24
C LYS A 204 -13.77 -10.27 -18.72
N ASP A 205 -13.21 -11.47 -18.55
CA ASP A 205 -13.82 -12.70 -19.06
C ASP A 205 -15.11 -13.04 -18.32
N ALA A 206 -15.15 -12.83 -17.01
CA ALA A 206 -16.35 -13.00 -16.21
C ALA A 206 -17.44 -12.01 -16.64
N VAL A 207 -17.09 -10.73 -16.81
CA VAL A 207 -18.02 -9.69 -17.25
C VAL A 207 -18.59 -9.98 -18.64
N ILE A 208 -17.76 -10.37 -19.60
CA ILE A 208 -18.20 -10.73 -20.96
C ILE A 208 -19.14 -11.93 -20.93
N LYS A 209 -18.83 -12.96 -20.15
CA LYS A 209 -19.71 -14.14 -19.99
C LYS A 209 -21.07 -13.76 -19.40
N LEU A 210 -21.10 -12.84 -18.42
CA LEU A 210 -22.33 -12.35 -17.82
C LEU A 210 -23.14 -11.47 -18.77
N GLN A 211 -22.51 -10.70 -19.65
CA GLN A 211 -23.19 -9.87 -20.65
C GLN A 211 -23.74 -10.67 -21.83
N THR A 212 -23.03 -11.72 -22.25
CA THR A 212 -23.37 -12.50 -23.45
C THR A 212 -24.40 -13.61 -23.18
N GLY A 213 -24.57 -14.04 -21.92
CA GLY A 213 -25.63 -14.97 -21.57
C GLY A 213 -26.95 -14.27 -21.28
N ASN A 214 -28.06 -14.98 -21.51
CA ASN A 214 -29.40 -14.57 -21.06
C ASN A 214 -29.49 -14.70 -19.53
N PHE A 215 -28.85 -13.77 -18.81
CA PHE A 215 -28.82 -13.76 -17.35
C PHE A 215 -29.75 -12.66 -16.82
N THR A 216 -30.71 -13.08 -16.00
CA THR A 216 -31.35 -12.18 -15.04
C THR A 216 -30.44 -12.10 -13.82
N PHE A 217 -30.10 -10.89 -13.39
CA PHE A 217 -29.28 -10.69 -12.19
C PHE A 217 -30.07 -11.10 -10.94
N ASP A 218 -29.55 -12.07 -10.20
CA ASP A 218 -30.08 -12.53 -8.92
C ASP A 218 -29.09 -12.14 -7.82
N PRO A 219 -29.38 -11.12 -6.99
CA PRO A 219 -28.47 -10.65 -5.96
C PRO A 219 -28.14 -11.71 -4.90
N SER A 220 -28.98 -12.74 -4.74
CA SER A 220 -28.71 -13.84 -3.80
C SER A 220 -27.51 -14.71 -4.20
N GLN A 221 -27.12 -14.64 -5.48
CA GLN A 221 -25.96 -15.35 -6.02
C GLN A 221 -24.65 -14.55 -5.89
N ALA A 222 -24.72 -13.31 -5.41
CA ALA A 222 -23.56 -12.47 -5.19
C ALA A 222 -22.99 -12.65 -3.78
N HIS A 223 -21.71 -12.96 -3.69
CA HIS A 223 -20.99 -13.06 -2.42
C HIS A 223 -19.61 -12.43 -2.52
N VAL A 224 -19.09 -12.02 -1.37
CA VAL A 224 -17.78 -11.39 -1.25
C VAL A 224 -16.98 -12.15 -0.20
N THR A 225 -15.74 -12.48 -0.54
CA THR A 225 -14.78 -13.05 0.39
C THR A 225 -13.69 -12.03 0.65
N THR A 226 -13.42 -11.75 1.91
CA THR A 226 -12.28 -10.93 2.30
C THR A 226 -11.24 -11.82 2.98
N THR A 227 -9.96 -11.59 2.70
CA THR A 227 -8.85 -12.37 3.28
C THR A 227 -7.74 -11.44 3.71
N ILE A 228 -7.28 -11.59 4.95
CA ILE A 228 -6.10 -10.90 5.47
C ILE A 228 -4.99 -11.94 5.61
N ASP A 229 -3.90 -11.77 4.87
CA ASP A 229 -2.70 -12.58 5.01
C ASP A 229 -1.74 -11.89 5.97
N ALA A 230 -1.29 -12.58 7.01
CA ALA A 230 -0.47 -12.00 8.06
C ALA A 230 0.58 -13.00 8.58
N PRO A 231 1.71 -12.52 9.12
CA PRO A 231 2.66 -13.37 9.80
C PRO A 231 2.52 -13.31 11.33
N ILE A 232 2.44 -14.46 12.01
CA ILE A 232 2.62 -14.55 13.46
C ILE A 232 4.12 -14.36 13.75
N PHE A 233 4.47 -13.41 14.62
CA PHE A 233 5.86 -13.04 14.92
C PHE A 233 6.72 -12.70 13.68
N GLY A 234 6.12 -12.26 12.59
CA GLY A 234 6.85 -11.92 11.36
C GLY A 234 7.37 -13.13 10.55
N VAL A 235 7.13 -14.38 10.99
CA VAL A 235 7.72 -15.57 10.36
C VAL A 235 6.73 -16.68 10.00
N ILE A 236 5.63 -16.85 10.74
CA ILE A 236 4.68 -17.95 10.48
C ILE A 236 3.46 -17.39 9.74
N PRO A 237 3.28 -17.68 8.44
CA PRO A 237 2.14 -17.16 7.69
C PRO A 237 0.83 -17.77 8.18
N PHE A 238 -0.22 -16.95 8.27
CA PHE A 238 -1.60 -17.34 8.49
C PHE A 238 -2.52 -16.41 7.72
N SER A 239 -3.76 -16.84 7.53
CA SER A 239 -4.77 -16.02 6.85
C SER A 239 -6.08 -16.05 7.64
N VAL A 240 -6.80 -14.94 7.62
CA VAL A 240 -8.15 -14.82 8.17
C VAL A 240 -9.09 -14.47 7.04
N SER A 241 -10.03 -15.37 6.73
CA SER A 241 -11.03 -15.15 5.69
C SER A 241 -12.42 -14.96 6.28
N LYS A 242 -13.19 -14.02 5.70
CA LYS A 242 -14.58 -13.75 6.04
C LYS A 242 -15.41 -13.77 4.76
N GLU A 243 -16.60 -14.34 4.84
CA GLU A 243 -17.55 -14.39 3.73
C GLU A 243 -18.77 -13.52 4.05
N TYR A 244 -19.25 -12.83 3.02
CA TYR A 244 -20.38 -11.91 3.10
C TYR A 244 -21.30 -12.14 1.91
N THR A 245 -22.60 -11.94 2.10
CA THR A 245 -23.47 -11.67 0.94
C THR A 245 -23.10 -10.31 0.35
N GLY A 246 -23.45 -10.08 -0.93
CA GLY A 246 -23.24 -8.77 -1.55
C GLY A 246 -23.91 -7.62 -0.77
N ALA A 247 -25.08 -7.87 -0.18
CA ALA A 247 -25.80 -6.88 0.62
C ALA A 247 -25.11 -6.59 1.95
N ASP A 248 -24.67 -7.63 2.67
CA ASP A 248 -23.96 -7.47 3.95
C ASP A 248 -22.64 -6.75 3.77
N PHE A 249 -21.90 -7.08 2.70
CA PHE A 249 -20.64 -6.43 2.40
C PHE A 249 -20.82 -4.92 2.14
N GLN A 250 -21.86 -4.53 1.38
CA GLN A 250 -22.17 -3.11 1.18
C GLN A 250 -22.45 -2.38 2.50
N GLN A 251 -23.10 -3.05 3.45
CA GLN A 251 -23.33 -2.47 4.77
C GLN A 251 -22.02 -2.30 5.55
N VAL A 252 -21.15 -3.31 5.53
CA VAL A 252 -19.82 -3.26 6.18
C VAL A 252 -18.96 -2.15 5.58
N VAL A 253 -18.97 -1.98 4.26
CA VAL A 253 -18.20 -0.93 3.57
C VAL A 253 -18.74 0.47 3.89
N LYS A 254 -20.07 0.66 3.88
CA LYS A 254 -20.69 1.97 4.11
C LYS A 254 -20.61 2.41 5.56
N ASN A 255 -20.88 1.50 6.50
CA ASN A 255 -21.12 1.84 7.90
C ASN A 255 -20.05 1.29 8.85
N GLY A 256 -19.08 0.54 8.33
CA GLY A 256 -18.24 -0.32 9.16
C GLY A 256 -19.03 -1.51 9.71
N VAL A 257 -18.35 -2.38 10.44
CA VAL A 257 -19.03 -3.38 11.28
C VAL A 257 -19.80 -2.63 12.38
N PRO A 258 -21.05 -3.04 12.74
CA PRO A 258 -21.82 -2.38 13.79
C PRO A 258 -20.99 -2.26 15.09
N GLY A 259 -20.80 -1.02 15.57
CA GLY A 259 -19.77 -0.66 16.55
C GLY A 259 -18.80 0.44 16.06
N SER A 260 -18.90 0.78 14.77
CA SER A 260 -18.23 1.88 14.06
C SER A 260 -16.72 1.76 13.93
N PHE A 261 -16.23 2.19 12.77
CA PHE A 261 -14.80 2.35 12.49
C PHE A 261 -14.19 3.28 13.53
N SER A 262 -13.58 2.70 14.56
CA SER A 262 -13.13 3.43 15.75
C SER A 262 -11.75 2.96 16.15
N CYS A 263 -10.80 3.82 15.84
CA CYS A 263 -9.48 3.89 16.44
C CYS A 263 -9.52 5.10 17.40
#